data_AF-A0A2Z6PMR1-F1
#
_entry.id   AF-A0A2Z6PMR1-F1
#
_cell.length_a   1.000
_cell.length_b   1.000
_cell.length_c   1.000
_cell.angle_alpha   90.00
_cell.angle_beta   90.00
_cell.angle_gamma   90.00
#
_symmetry.space_group_name_H-M   'P 1'
#
loop_
_entity.id
_entity.type
_entity.pdbx_description
1 polymer ?
#
loop_
_entity_poly.entity_id
_entity_poly.type
_entity_poly.pdbx_seq_one_letter_code
_entity_poly.pdbx_strand_id
1 'polypeptide(L)'
;MQEDWMPKKGMLFDNINDAWKFWIDYGGRIGFGVRKQYTHHSKDGSGLANSCRFVCCKEGLRKPDKGDFKTIKPRPETRTGCQARICLKNMGENWMLFDYGYFGDVVSLDSTYCTNSSHRPLAVFSGFNHHRKAVIFGAALLYDETAESYKWLFETFLEEHKQKTPRTVFTDQDQAMAKALSR
;
A
#
# COMPACT_ATOMS: atom_id res chain seq x y z
N MET A 1 2.32 -2.63 20.16
CA MET A 1 1.83 -4.00 19.87
C MET A 1 2.21 -4.32 18.44
N GLN A 2 2.95 -5.39 18.18
CA GLN A 2 3.42 -5.72 16.85
C GLN A 2 2.29 -6.44 16.10
N GLU A 3 1.86 -5.92 14.95
CA GLU A 3 0.73 -6.49 14.21
C GLU A 3 1.14 -7.80 13.53
N ASP A 4 0.63 -8.94 14.00
CA ASP A 4 1.03 -10.28 13.53
C ASP A 4 0.58 -10.60 12.09
N TRP A 5 -0.38 -9.85 11.57
CA TRP A 5 -0.91 -10.03 10.22
C TRP A 5 -0.10 -9.31 9.13
N MET A 6 0.90 -8.50 9.50
CA MET A 6 1.75 -7.78 8.54
C MET A 6 3.00 -8.58 8.14
N PRO A 7 3.38 -8.62 6.85
CA PRO A 7 4.59 -9.30 6.38
C PRO A 7 5.85 -8.77 7.08
N LYS A 8 6.68 -9.69 7.58
CA LYS A 8 7.98 -9.37 8.20
C LYS A 8 9.03 -10.36 7.72
N LYS A 9 10.24 -9.85 7.49
CA LYS A 9 11.40 -10.69 7.20
C LYS A 9 11.66 -11.62 8.39
N GLY A 10 11.86 -12.91 8.12
CA GLY A 10 12.04 -13.95 9.12
C GLY A 10 10.77 -14.68 9.55
N MET A 11 9.58 -14.26 9.07
CA MET A 11 8.35 -15.05 9.29
C MET A 11 8.50 -16.46 8.73
N LEU A 12 8.10 -17.45 9.52
CA LEU A 12 8.14 -18.87 9.17
C LEU A 12 6.71 -19.38 8.92
N PHE A 13 6.58 -20.27 7.95
CA PHE A 13 5.35 -20.98 7.63
C PHE A 13 5.65 -22.46 7.52
N ASP A 14 4.82 -23.30 8.13
CA ASP A 14 5.00 -24.76 8.12
C ASP A 14 4.97 -25.32 6.69
N ASN A 15 4.16 -24.71 5.82
CA ASN A 15 4.09 -25.09 4.42
C ASN A 15 3.73 -23.88 3.53
N ILE A 16 3.90 -24.06 2.23
CA ILE A 16 3.64 -23.02 1.23
C ILE A 16 2.16 -22.59 1.15
N ASN A 17 1.21 -23.46 1.55
CA ASN A 17 -0.21 -23.12 1.54
C ASN A 17 -0.56 -22.16 2.67
N ASP A 18 0.07 -22.28 3.82
CA ASP A 18 -0.14 -21.35 4.93
C ASP A 18 0.45 -19.97 4.62
N ALA A 19 1.63 -19.93 3.99
CA ALA A 19 2.17 -18.68 3.44
C ALA A 19 1.24 -18.06 2.37
N TRP A 20 0.56 -18.90 1.58
CA TRP A 20 -0.38 -18.43 0.57
C TRP A 20 -1.66 -17.87 1.19
N LYS A 21 -2.23 -18.54 2.19
CA LYS A 21 -3.38 -18.04 2.97
C LYS A 21 -3.06 -16.71 3.64
N PHE A 22 -1.88 -16.61 4.24
CA PHE A 22 -1.38 -15.36 4.83
C PHE A 22 -1.37 -14.23 3.80
N TRP A 23 -0.85 -14.47 2.60
CA TRP A 23 -0.82 -13.45 1.55
C TRP A 23 -2.21 -13.09 1.01
N ILE A 24 -3.14 -14.04 0.90
CA ILE A 24 -4.55 -13.77 0.56
C ILE A 24 -5.18 -12.85 1.61
N ASP A 25 -5.04 -13.17 2.91
CA ASP A 25 -5.61 -12.37 4.00
C ASP A 25 -5.02 -10.96 4.02
N TYR A 26 -3.70 -10.84 3.91
CA TYR A 26 -3.02 -9.55 3.79
C TYR A 26 -3.53 -8.75 2.58
N GLY A 27 -3.62 -9.38 1.40
CA GLY A 27 -4.15 -8.77 0.19
C GLY A 27 -5.58 -8.27 0.38
N GLY A 28 -6.45 -9.07 1.02
CA GLY A 28 -7.83 -8.69 1.34
C GLY A 28 -7.92 -7.47 2.26
N ARG A 29 -7.10 -7.43 3.32
CA ARG A 29 -7.06 -6.30 4.27
C ARG A 29 -6.53 -5.01 3.65
N ILE A 30 -5.53 -5.11 2.78
CA ILE A 30 -4.93 -3.96 2.09
C ILE A 30 -5.70 -3.58 0.81
N GLY A 31 -6.61 -4.44 0.34
CA GLY A 31 -7.52 -4.19 -0.77
C GLY A 31 -7.01 -4.58 -2.15
N PHE A 32 -6.09 -5.54 -2.27
CA PHE A 32 -5.60 -6.05 -3.55
C PHE A 32 -5.78 -7.55 -3.74
N GLY A 33 -6.09 -7.96 -4.98
CA GLY A 33 -6.08 -9.36 -5.38
C GLY A 33 -4.65 -9.91 -5.50
N VAL A 34 -4.47 -11.20 -5.24
CA VAL A 34 -3.15 -11.85 -5.17
C VAL A 34 -2.93 -12.90 -6.27
N ARG A 35 -1.67 -13.14 -6.61
CA ARG A 35 -1.24 -14.12 -7.63
C ARG A 35 0.03 -14.85 -7.19
N LYS A 36 0.13 -16.14 -7.53
CA LYS A 36 1.37 -16.93 -7.38
C LYS A 36 2.30 -16.70 -8.57
N GLN A 37 3.58 -16.46 -8.28
CA GLN A 37 4.68 -16.43 -9.23
C GLN A 37 5.77 -17.36 -8.69
N TYR A 38 5.79 -18.60 -9.18
CA TYR A 38 6.83 -19.55 -8.80
C TYR A 38 8.16 -19.13 -9.43
N THR A 39 9.24 -19.07 -8.63
CA THR A 39 10.58 -18.78 -9.11
C THR A 39 11.45 -20.04 -8.98
N HIS A 40 11.93 -20.50 -10.13
CA HIS A 40 12.96 -21.52 -10.37
C HIS A 40 12.79 -22.90 -9.68
N HIS A 41 12.70 -23.92 -10.54
CA HIS A 41 13.01 -25.30 -10.18
C HIS A 41 14.50 -25.42 -9.83
N SER A 42 14.84 -26.25 -8.85
CA SER A 42 16.24 -26.61 -8.59
C SER A 42 16.90 -27.20 -9.85
N LYS A 43 18.18 -26.91 -10.07
CA LYS A 43 19.01 -27.56 -11.11
C LYS A 43 19.27 -29.04 -10.77
N ASP A 44 18.94 -29.48 -9.56
CA ASP A 44 19.31 -30.78 -9.02
C ASP A 44 18.29 -31.88 -9.35
N GLY A 45 17.35 -31.63 -10.27
CA GLY A 45 16.38 -32.64 -10.76
C GLY A 45 15.29 -33.04 -9.75
N SER A 46 15.32 -32.54 -8.50
CA SER A 46 14.36 -32.87 -7.44
C SER A 46 12.95 -32.27 -7.64
N GLY A 47 12.77 -31.38 -8.63
CA GLY A 47 11.47 -30.78 -8.98
C GLY A 47 10.91 -29.79 -7.95
N LEU A 48 11.45 -29.75 -6.73
CA LEU A 48 10.99 -28.86 -5.67
C LEU A 48 11.42 -27.41 -5.94
N ALA A 49 10.46 -26.49 -5.91
CA ALA A 49 10.76 -25.06 -5.98
C ALA A 49 11.54 -24.65 -4.73
N ASN A 50 12.74 -24.07 -4.92
CA ASN A 50 13.58 -23.61 -3.81
C ASN A 50 13.12 -22.26 -3.24
N SER A 51 12.29 -21.54 -4.01
CA SER A 51 11.75 -20.24 -3.66
C SER A 51 10.38 -20.05 -4.30
N CYS A 52 9.56 -19.21 -3.68
CA CYS A 52 8.27 -18.84 -4.22
C CYS A 52 8.03 -17.36 -4.03
N ARG A 53 7.37 -16.73 -5.00
CA ARG A 53 7.02 -15.31 -4.95
C ARG A 53 5.51 -15.17 -5.04
N PHE A 54 4.89 -14.53 -4.06
CA PHE A 54 3.49 -14.14 -4.14
C PHE A 54 3.41 -12.64 -4.37
N VAL A 55 2.54 -12.23 -5.29
CA VAL A 55 2.49 -10.85 -5.79
C VAL A 55 1.06 -10.33 -5.84
N CYS A 56 0.90 -9.02 -5.93
CA CYS A 56 -0.37 -8.39 -6.32
C CYS A 56 -0.76 -8.76 -7.76
N CYS A 57 -2.06 -8.87 -8.07
CA CYS A 57 -2.55 -9.12 -9.42
C CYS A 57 -2.13 -8.05 -10.44
N LYS A 58 -1.87 -6.82 -9.96
CA LYS A 58 -1.39 -5.70 -10.79
C LYS A 58 0.14 -5.57 -10.82
N GLU A 59 0.86 -6.58 -10.35
CA GLU A 59 2.33 -6.60 -10.37
C GLU A 59 2.88 -6.67 -11.80
N GLY A 60 4.03 -6.00 -11.98
CA GLY A 60 4.74 -5.91 -13.25
C GLY A 60 4.03 -5.05 -14.29
N LEU A 61 4.56 -5.06 -15.51
CA LEU A 61 3.94 -4.49 -16.70
C LEU A 61 3.70 -5.62 -17.70
N ARG A 62 2.64 -5.54 -18.50
CA ARG A 62 2.48 -6.46 -19.63
C ARG A 62 3.60 -6.18 -20.64
N LYS A 63 4.18 -7.24 -21.22
CA LYS A 63 5.08 -7.05 -22.36
C LYS A 63 4.24 -6.53 -23.54
N PRO A 64 4.76 -5.61 -24.36
CA PRO A 64 4.09 -5.19 -25.59
C PRO A 64 3.77 -6.43 -26.43
N ASP A 65 2.51 -6.58 -26.86
CA ASP A 65 2.14 -7.66 -27.76
C ASP A 65 2.68 -7.30 -29.16
N LYS A 66 3.30 -8.27 -29.85
CA LYS A 66 3.95 -8.03 -31.16
C LYS A 66 2.96 -7.76 -32.31
N GLY A 67 1.66 -7.68 -32.04
CA GLY A 67 0.61 -7.53 -33.04
C GLY A 67 -0.51 -6.60 -32.58
N ASP A 68 -0.21 -5.30 -32.44
CA ASP A 68 -1.12 -4.34 -31.78
C ASP A 68 -1.72 -3.25 -32.69
N PHE A 69 -1.40 -3.20 -33.99
CA PHE A 69 -1.91 -2.11 -34.86
C PHE A 69 -3.35 -2.31 -35.35
N LYS A 70 -3.92 -3.50 -35.22
CA LYS A 70 -5.24 -3.87 -35.80
C LYS A 70 -6.32 -4.18 -34.76
N THR A 71 -6.03 -4.06 -33.47
CA THR A 71 -6.93 -4.49 -32.41
C THR A 71 -7.94 -3.40 -32.07
N ILE A 72 -9.19 -3.54 -32.54
CA ILE A 72 -10.28 -2.55 -32.39
C ILE A 72 -10.72 -2.37 -30.92
N LYS A 73 -10.55 -3.39 -30.08
CA LYS A 73 -10.80 -3.35 -28.64
C LYS A 73 -9.59 -3.91 -27.88
N PRO A 74 -8.60 -3.08 -27.53
CA PRO A 74 -7.47 -3.56 -26.75
C PRO A 74 -7.95 -4.11 -25.41
N ARG A 75 -7.36 -5.21 -24.97
CA ARG A 75 -7.62 -5.78 -23.65
C ARG A 75 -7.24 -4.72 -22.60
N PRO A 76 -8.10 -4.44 -21.59
CA PRO A 76 -7.75 -3.49 -20.54
C PRO A 76 -6.43 -3.84 -19.88
N GLU A 77 -5.55 -2.86 -19.69
CA GLU A 77 -4.27 -3.06 -19.00
C GLU A 77 -4.54 -3.42 -17.54
N THR A 78 -4.26 -4.67 -17.17
CA THR A 78 -4.51 -5.17 -15.81
C THR A 78 -3.29 -5.03 -14.91
N ARG A 79 -2.08 -4.83 -15.47
CA ARG A 79 -0.81 -4.73 -14.72
C ARG A 79 -0.31 -3.29 -14.69
N THR A 80 -0.41 -2.65 -13.53
CA THR A 80 -0.10 -1.23 -13.33
C THR A 80 1.27 -0.99 -12.69
N GLY A 81 2.15 -2.00 -12.67
CA GLY A 81 3.45 -1.91 -12.04
C GLY A 81 3.40 -1.91 -10.51
N CYS A 82 2.43 -2.59 -9.90
CA CYS A 82 2.39 -2.75 -8.45
C CYS A 82 3.63 -3.53 -7.96
N GLN A 83 4.24 -3.09 -6.86
CA GLN A 83 5.44 -3.73 -6.32
C GLN A 83 5.15 -4.64 -5.12
N ALA A 84 3.89 -4.71 -4.68
CA ALA A 84 3.47 -5.52 -3.54
C ALA A 84 3.76 -7.00 -3.78
N ARG A 85 4.60 -7.59 -2.93
CA ARG A 85 5.07 -8.97 -3.02
C ARG A 85 5.59 -9.51 -1.70
N ILE A 86 5.60 -10.83 -1.56
CA ILE A 86 6.46 -11.56 -0.62
C ILE A 86 7.28 -12.61 -1.36
N CYS A 87 8.49 -12.84 -0.89
CA CYS A 87 9.42 -13.84 -1.40
C CYS A 87 9.74 -14.82 -0.26
N LEU A 88 9.49 -16.09 -0.53
CA LEU A 88 9.66 -17.20 0.40
C LEU A 88 10.81 -18.08 -0.06
N LYS A 89 11.60 -18.56 0.90
CA LYS A 89 12.68 -19.53 0.68
C LYS A 89 12.32 -20.82 1.41
N ASN A 90 12.48 -21.95 0.72
CA ASN A 90 12.34 -23.26 1.34
C ASN A 90 13.58 -23.55 2.20
N MET A 91 13.39 -23.84 3.48
CA MET A 91 14.44 -24.16 4.45
C MET A 91 14.57 -25.67 4.71
N GLY A 92 13.84 -26.51 3.98
CA GLY A 92 13.74 -27.95 4.19
C GLY A 92 12.47 -28.32 4.94
N GLU A 93 12.35 -27.86 6.19
CA GLU A 93 11.20 -28.16 7.06
C GLU A 93 10.10 -27.11 6.99
N ASN A 94 10.46 -25.86 6.70
CA ASN A 94 9.54 -24.72 6.67
C ASN A 94 9.86 -23.76 5.52
N TRP A 95 8.99 -22.77 5.36
CA TRP A 95 9.13 -21.67 4.40
C TRP A 95 9.36 -20.36 5.13
N MET A 96 10.47 -19.69 4.83
CA MET A 96 10.83 -18.41 5.44
C MET A 96 10.59 -17.25 4.48
N LEU A 97 9.87 -16.22 4.94
CA LEU A 97 9.77 -14.93 4.25
C LEU A 97 11.10 -14.18 4.39
N PHE A 98 11.84 -14.05 3.29
CA PHE A 98 13.18 -13.43 3.29
C PHE A 98 13.22 -12.05 2.64
N ASP A 99 12.25 -11.73 1.79
CA ASP A 99 12.08 -10.44 1.13
C ASP A 99 10.59 -10.14 0.96
N TYR A 100 10.23 -8.85 1.01
CA TYR A 100 8.88 -8.38 0.73
C TYR A 100 8.91 -6.94 0.23
N GLY A 101 7.96 -6.62 -0.65
CA GLY A 101 7.65 -5.27 -1.08
C GLY A 101 6.21 -4.94 -0.70
N TYR A 102 5.96 -3.76 -0.18
CA TYR A 102 4.62 -3.26 0.06
C TYR A 102 4.61 -1.74 -0.19
N PHE A 103 3.43 -1.17 -0.37
CA PHE A 103 3.29 0.27 -0.56
C PHE A 103 3.34 0.96 0.79
N GLY A 104 4.14 2.02 0.92
CA GLY A 104 4.18 2.84 2.13
C GLY A 104 2.96 3.76 2.21
N ASP A 105 2.52 4.04 3.43
CA ASP A 105 1.41 4.97 3.72
C ASP A 105 1.89 6.41 3.50
N VAL A 106 1.76 6.88 2.26
CA VAL A 106 1.89 8.30 1.92
C VAL A 106 0.51 8.92 1.95
N VAL A 107 0.34 9.91 2.83
CA VAL A 107 -0.86 10.74 2.89
C VAL A 107 -0.45 12.17 2.53
N SER A 108 -1.22 12.84 1.70
CA SER A 108 -1.11 14.27 1.43
C SER A 108 -2.27 14.96 2.11
N LEU A 109 -1.97 15.97 2.93
CA LEU A 109 -2.97 16.90 3.41
C LEU A 109 -2.90 18.15 2.53
N ASP A 110 -4.02 18.47 1.90
CA ASP A 110 -4.19 19.69 1.11
C ASP A 110 -5.26 20.55 1.78
N SER A 111 -4.91 21.79 2.13
CA SER A 111 -5.85 22.79 2.66
C SER A 111 -6.17 23.82 1.59
N THR A 112 -7.45 23.98 1.26
CA THR A 112 -7.92 25.02 0.33
C THR A 112 -8.76 26.05 1.07
N TYR A 113 -8.38 27.31 0.95
CA TYR A 113 -9.09 28.46 1.53
C TYR A 113 -10.29 28.88 0.67
N CYS A 114 -11.30 29.53 1.27
CA CYS A 114 -12.48 30.08 0.57
C CYS A 114 -13.39 29.07 -0.16
N THR A 115 -13.56 27.86 0.36
CA THR A 115 -14.43 26.85 -0.30
C THR A 115 -15.94 27.08 -0.09
N ASN A 116 -16.34 28.05 0.74
CA ASN A 116 -17.75 28.37 1.02
C ASN A 116 -17.96 29.86 1.32
N SER A 117 -19.24 30.27 1.42
CA SER A 117 -19.66 31.64 1.75
C SER A 117 -19.24 32.12 3.15
N SER A 118 -18.74 31.22 3.99
CA SER A 118 -18.21 31.51 5.32
C SER A 118 -16.67 31.57 5.33
N HIS A 119 -16.02 31.50 4.16
CA HIS A 119 -14.56 31.57 4.02
C HIS A 119 -13.79 30.54 4.86
N ARG A 120 -14.37 29.36 5.11
CA ARG A 120 -13.72 28.32 5.92
C ARG A 120 -12.74 27.47 5.10
N PRO A 121 -11.58 27.10 5.67
CA PRO A 121 -10.64 26.19 5.01
C PRO A 121 -11.24 24.77 4.92
N LEU A 122 -11.08 24.13 3.76
CA LEU A 122 -11.36 22.71 3.57
C LEU A 122 -10.04 21.95 3.53
N ALA A 123 -9.84 21.08 4.50
CA ALA A 123 -8.69 20.19 4.59
C ALA A 123 -9.07 18.80 4.06
N VAL A 124 -8.32 18.28 3.09
CA VAL A 124 -8.54 16.96 2.49
C VAL A 124 -7.31 16.08 2.70
N PHE A 125 -7.50 14.96 3.40
CA PHE A 125 -6.52 13.89 3.46
C PHE A 125 -6.68 13.02 2.23
N SER A 126 -5.75 13.14 1.29
CA SER A 126 -5.69 12.33 0.08
C SER A 126 -4.46 11.46 0.07
N GLY A 127 -4.44 10.46 -0.80
CA GLY A 127 -3.22 9.74 -1.12
C GLY A 127 -3.48 8.76 -2.23
N PHE A 128 -2.60 7.76 -2.35
CA PHE A 128 -2.72 6.75 -3.39
C PHE A 128 -2.91 5.38 -2.76
N ASN A 129 -3.85 4.61 -3.30
CA ASN A 129 -3.85 3.19 -3.01
C ASN A 129 -2.74 2.47 -3.79
N HIS A 130 -2.56 1.19 -3.48
CA HIS A 130 -1.55 0.30 -4.09
C HIS A 130 -1.70 0.12 -5.62
N HIS A 131 -2.76 0.66 -6.24
CA HIS A 131 -2.98 0.70 -7.69
C HIS A 131 -2.71 2.09 -8.30
N ARG A 132 -2.07 3.00 -7.55
CA ARG A 132 -1.82 4.40 -7.95
C ARG A 132 -3.11 5.17 -8.26
N LYS A 133 -4.25 4.74 -7.70
CA LYS A 133 -5.48 5.52 -7.78
C LYS A 133 -5.54 6.45 -6.59
N ALA A 134 -5.93 7.69 -6.83
CA ALA A 134 -6.21 8.63 -5.76
C ALA A 134 -7.32 8.09 -4.85
N VAL A 135 -7.14 8.21 -3.54
CA VAL A 135 -8.12 7.88 -2.51
C VAL A 135 -8.18 9.06 -1.54
N ILE A 136 -9.39 9.46 -1.17
CA ILE A 136 -9.62 10.42 -0.09
C ILE A 136 -9.83 9.59 1.19
N PHE A 137 -8.96 9.80 2.18
CA PHE A 137 -9.05 9.16 3.49
C PHE A 137 -10.00 9.90 4.42
N GLY A 138 -10.13 11.22 4.24
CA GLY A 138 -11.05 12.05 5.00
C GLY A 138 -11.01 13.49 4.52
N ALA A 139 -12.00 14.26 4.93
CA ALA A 139 -12.04 15.70 4.73
C ALA A 139 -12.64 16.37 5.96
N ALA A 140 -12.18 17.57 6.28
CA ALA A 140 -12.65 18.35 7.40
C ALA A 140 -12.76 19.83 7.00
N LEU A 141 -13.81 20.48 7.50
CA LEU A 141 -13.97 21.91 7.38
C LEU A 141 -13.43 22.56 8.66
N LEU A 142 -12.37 23.35 8.54
CA LEU A 142 -11.72 24.00 9.68
C LEU A 142 -12.39 25.33 10.00
N TYR A 143 -12.22 25.79 11.24
CA TYR A 143 -12.66 27.13 11.63
C TYR A 143 -11.71 28.19 11.08
N ASP A 144 -10.41 27.95 11.23
CA ASP A 144 -9.29 28.81 10.82
C ASP A 144 -8.04 27.96 10.49
N GLU A 145 -6.98 28.62 10.03
CA GLU A 145 -5.68 28.00 9.67
C GLU A 145 -4.67 28.16 10.82
N THR A 146 -5.10 27.91 12.06
CA THR A 146 -4.23 27.95 13.24
C THR A 146 -3.57 26.61 13.54
N ALA A 147 -2.48 26.62 14.29
CA ALA A 147 -1.77 25.39 14.66
C ALA A 147 -2.65 24.50 15.54
N GLU A 148 -3.50 25.10 16.36
CA GLU A 148 -4.46 24.44 17.23
C GLU A 148 -5.53 23.70 16.42
N SER A 149 -6.09 24.35 15.38
CA SER A 149 -7.06 23.73 14.46
C SER A 149 -6.45 22.55 13.71
N TYR A 150 -5.21 22.68 13.22
CA TYR A 150 -4.51 21.58 12.55
C TYR A 150 -4.12 20.45 13.52
N LYS A 151 -3.75 20.76 14.76
CA LYS A 151 -3.47 19.74 15.78
C LYS A 151 -4.71 18.88 16.06
N TRP A 152 -5.85 19.53 16.26
CA TRP A 152 -7.14 18.83 16.40
C TRP A 152 -7.46 17.96 15.18
N LEU A 153 -7.21 18.48 13.97
CA LEU A 153 -7.43 17.73 12.73
C LEU A 153 -6.57 16.46 12.67
N PHE A 154 -5.28 16.56 12.97
CA PHE A 154 -4.36 15.41 12.97
C PHE A 154 -4.71 14.40 14.07
N GLU A 155 -5.07 14.86 15.27
CA GLU A 155 -5.51 13.99 16.38
C GLU A 155 -6.78 13.22 16.00
N THR A 156 -7.78 13.91 15.44
CA THR A 156 -9.02 13.30 14.96
C THR A 156 -8.75 12.27 13.86
N PHE A 157 -7.87 12.60 12.91
CA PHE A 157 -7.46 11.67 11.87
C PHE A 157 -6.81 10.42 12.47
N LEU A 158 -5.90 10.55 13.44
CA LEU A 158 -5.27 9.40 14.07
C LEU A 158 -6.26 8.53 14.84
N GLU A 159 -7.22 9.13 15.56
CA GLU A 159 -8.26 8.40 16.28
C GLU A 159 -9.10 7.53 15.33
N GLU A 160 -9.62 8.12 14.25
CA GLU A 160 -10.40 7.42 13.22
C GLU A 160 -9.58 6.32 12.52
N HIS A 161 -8.27 6.54 12.36
CA HIS A 161 -7.34 5.59 11.79
C HIS A 161 -6.71 4.62 12.81
N LYS A 162 -7.34 4.42 13.98
CA LYS A 162 -6.92 3.47 15.03
C LYS A 162 -5.49 3.70 15.53
N GLN A 163 -5.13 4.96 15.69
CA GLN A 163 -3.81 5.43 16.11
C GLN A 163 -2.67 4.99 15.18
N LYS A 164 -2.98 4.72 13.90
CA LYS A 164 -1.97 4.40 12.89
C LYS A 164 -1.48 5.68 12.24
N THR A 165 -0.24 6.04 12.52
CA THR A 165 0.40 7.21 11.89
C THR A 165 0.90 6.85 10.49
N PRO A 166 0.52 7.61 9.44
CA PRO A 166 1.13 7.48 8.12
C PRO A 166 2.65 7.60 8.20
N ARG A 167 3.36 6.84 7.37
CA ARG A 167 4.83 6.86 7.37
C ARG A 167 5.39 8.14 6.75
N THR A 168 4.66 8.74 5.83
CA THR A 168 5.05 9.98 5.16
C THR A 168 3.82 10.85 4.96
N VAL A 169 3.88 12.09 5.43
CA VAL A 169 2.83 13.09 5.21
C VAL A 169 3.40 14.21 4.35
N PHE A 170 2.74 14.51 3.24
CA PHE A 170 2.99 15.71 2.44
C PHE A 170 1.99 16.79 2.86
N THR A 171 2.48 18.00 3.07
CA THR A 171 1.66 19.20 3.36
C THR A 171 2.10 20.32 2.41
N ASP A 172 1.27 21.35 2.26
CA ASP A 172 1.51 22.52 1.41
C ASP A 172 2.55 23.53 1.98
N GLN A 173 3.40 23.09 2.91
CA GLN A 173 4.40 23.89 3.63
C GLN A 173 3.84 25.00 4.53
N ASP A 174 2.55 24.95 4.89
CA ASP A 174 1.99 25.88 5.87
C ASP A 174 2.74 25.87 7.23
N GLN A 175 3.00 27.06 7.77
CA GLN A 175 3.75 27.22 9.02
C GLN A 175 2.95 26.76 10.24
N ALA A 176 1.63 26.92 10.23
CA ALA A 176 0.77 26.47 11.31
C ALA A 176 0.68 24.94 11.33
N MET A 177 0.62 24.29 10.17
CA MET A 177 0.76 22.83 10.06
C MET A 177 2.13 22.34 10.53
N ALA A 178 3.21 23.02 10.15
CA ALA A 178 4.54 22.69 10.63
C ALA A 178 4.64 22.76 12.17
N LYS A 179 4.04 23.80 12.77
CA LYS A 179 3.95 23.95 14.23
C LYS A 179 3.08 22.88 14.89
N ALA A 180 1.97 22.48 14.25
CA ALA A 180 1.08 21.43 14.75
C ALA A 180 1.76 20.05 14.75
N LEU A 181 2.67 19.82 13.78
CA LEU A 181 3.44 18.58 13.65
C LEU A 181 4.74 18.58 14.48
N SER A 182 5.30 19.75 14.79
CA SER A 182 6.43 19.86 15.71
C SER A 182 5.97 19.57 17.14
N ARG A 183 6.50 18.48 17.72
CA ARG A 183 6.26 18.10 19.11
C ARG A 183 6.81 19.11 20.09
#